data_AF-A0A6U5L5X4-F1
#
_entry.id   AF-A0A6U5L5X4-F1
#
_cell.length_a   1.000
_cell.length_b   1.000
_cell.length_c   1.000
_cell.angle_alpha   90.00
_cell.angle_beta   90.00
_cell.angle_gamma   90.00
#
_symmetry.space_group_name_H-M   'P 1'
#
loop_
_entity.id
_entity.type
_entity.pdbx_description
1 polymer ?
#
loop_
_entity_poly.entity_id
_entity_poly.type
_entity_poly.pdbx_seq_one_letter_code
_entity_poly.pdbx_strand_id
1 'polypeptide(L)'
;MSDEEDEAEEDWRIAKLFAAADKSSPEEFAALVDKVGTKDAIVFGGVMMDQPTARAHFVVLALVDLDDGSLADCLGTRRALLKAAVAAGGAGAGSALIAALEGLLCSPSTAVEGEARESAMSSFDEALKVLWEYEVVSEDELRAWQADERAGRNYQVSSADAIRLHEKGREFLEWVDEGE
;
A
#
# COMPACT_ATOMS: atom_id res chain seq x y z
N MET A 1 30.75 -25.45 3.95
CA MET A 1 30.07 -24.43 4.76
C MET A 1 29.04 -23.88 3.80
N SER A 2 27.80 -24.33 3.94
CA SER A 2 26.70 -24.00 3.02
C SER A 2 26.17 -22.67 3.49
N ASP A 3 26.42 -21.61 2.72
CA ASP A 3 25.63 -20.39 2.80
C ASP A 3 24.24 -20.76 2.25
N GLU A 4 23.40 -21.32 3.11
CA GLU A 4 21.95 -21.18 2.95
C GLU A 4 21.70 -19.71 3.26
N GLU A 5 21.54 -18.91 2.21
CA GLU A 5 20.92 -17.60 2.33
C GLU A 5 19.58 -17.84 3.05
N ASP A 6 19.47 -17.35 4.29
CA ASP A 6 18.22 -17.27 5.04
C ASP A 6 17.25 -16.40 4.19
N GLU A 7 16.58 -17.02 3.22
CA GLU A 7 15.40 -16.45 2.60
C GLU A 7 14.45 -16.15 3.75
N ALA A 8 14.25 -14.85 4.02
CA ALA A 8 13.38 -14.41 5.10
C ALA A 8 12.03 -15.12 4.95
N GLU A 9 11.65 -15.94 5.95
CA GLU A 9 10.38 -16.67 5.92
C GLU A 9 9.25 -15.69 5.62
N GLU A 10 8.63 -15.85 4.45
CA GLU A 10 7.51 -15.04 4.00
C GLU A 10 6.43 -15.03 5.10
N ASP A 11 5.97 -13.83 5.50
CA ASP A 11 5.03 -13.71 6.61
C ASP A 11 3.75 -14.50 6.28
N TRP A 12 3.50 -15.58 7.03
CA TRP A 12 2.39 -16.50 6.77
C TRP A 12 1.02 -15.80 6.69
N ARG A 13 0.89 -14.62 7.33
CA ARG A 13 -0.32 -13.80 7.28
C ARG A 13 -0.51 -13.22 5.88
N ILE A 14 0.56 -12.70 5.27
CA ILE A 14 0.55 -12.18 3.90
C ILE A 14 0.22 -13.32 2.95
N ALA A 15 0.94 -14.45 3.02
CA ALA A 15 0.68 -15.61 2.18
C ALA A 15 -0.77 -16.11 2.28
N LYS A 16 -1.34 -16.11 3.49
CA LYS A 16 -2.74 -16.49 3.71
C LYS A 16 -3.73 -15.51 3.12
N LEU A 17 -3.47 -14.20 3.20
CA LEU A 17 -4.30 -13.17 2.59
C LEU A 17 -4.22 -13.22 1.07
N PHE A 18 -3.01 -13.34 0.51
CA PHE A 18 -2.76 -13.50 -0.90
C PHE A 18 -3.54 -14.69 -1.47
N ALA A 19 -3.43 -15.87 -0.84
CA ALA A 19 -4.14 -17.07 -1.26
C ALA A 19 -5.68 -16.97 -1.18
N ALA A 20 -6.20 -15.99 -0.43
CA ALA A 20 -7.63 -15.75 -0.25
C ALA A 20 -8.18 -14.63 -1.15
N ALA A 21 -7.32 -13.79 -1.74
CA ALA A 21 -7.71 -12.61 -2.52
C ALA A 21 -8.66 -12.96 -3.69
N ASP A 22 -8.41 -14.07 -4.40
CA ASP A 22 -9.24 -14.51 -5.53
C ASP A 22 -10.44 -15.38 -5.14
N LYS A 23 -10.58 -15.72 -3.85
CA LYS A 23 -11.56 -16.69 -3.36
C LYS A 23 -12.59 -16.11 -2.41
N SER A 24 -12.38 -14.88 -1.95
CA SER A 24 -13.18 -14.24 -0.91
C SER A 24 -14.01 -13.10 -1.48
N SER A 25 -15.19 -12.85 -0.91
CA SER A 25 -15.86 -11.56 -1.10
C SER A 25 -15.04 -10.42 -0.46
N PRO A 26 -15.32 -9.14 -0.82
CA PRO A 26 -14.71 -7.99 -0.15
C PRO A 26 -14.86 -7.99 1.37
N GLU A 27 -16.04 -8.33 1.88
CA GLU A 27 -16.34 -8.39 3.32
C GLU A 27 -15.61 -9.54 3.99
N GLU A 28 -15.55 -10.71 3.33
CA GLU A 28 -14.82 -11.87 3.83
C GLU A 28 -13.31 -11.60 3.90
N PHE A 29 -12.76 -10.93 2.88
CA PHE A 29 -11.35 -10.53 2.87
C PHE A 29 -11.05 -9.53 3.99
N ALA A 30 -11.86 -8.48 4.14
CA ALA A 30 -11.68 -7.49 5.20
C ALA A 30 -11.74 -8.11 6.61
N ALA A 31 -12.66 -9.05 6.84
CA ALA A 31 -12.76 -9.81 8.08
C ALA A 31 -11.56 -10.77 8.27
N LEU A 32 -11.03 -11.34 7.19
CA LEU A 32 -9.83 -12.16 7.25
C LEU A 32 -8.60 -11.34 7.67
N VAL A 33 -8.46 -10.10 7.18
CA VAL A 33 -7.40 -9.17 7.62
C VAL A 33 -7.45 -8.96 9.14
N ASP A 34 -8.63 -8.74 9.71
CA ASP A 34 -8.79 -8.63 11.16
C ASP A 34 -8.44 -9.93 11.89
N LYS A 35 -8.83 -11.07 11.32
CA LYS A 35 -8.63 -12.39 11.91
C LYS A 35 -7.17 -12.84 11.93
N VAL A 36 -6.40 -12.58 10.87
CA VAL A 36 -4.96 -12.91 10.85
C VAL A 36 -4.19 -12.06 11.86
N GLY A 37 -4.72 -10.88 12.20
CA GLY A 37 -4.21 -10.03 13.24
C GLY A 37 -3.00 -9.23 12.77
N THR A 38 -3.10 -7.91 12.91
CA THR A 38 -2.02 -6.96 12.62
C THR A 38 -1.25 -6.56 13.88
N LYS A 39 -1.67 -7.09 15.04
CA LYS A 39 -1.06 -6.84 16.34
C LYS A 39 0.36 -7.39 16.38
N ASP A 40 1.29 -6.58 16.90
CA ASP A 40 2.71 -6.93 17.05
C ASP A 40 3.38 -7.30 15.71
N ALA A 41 2.85 -6.80 14.59
CA ALA A 41 3.44 -7.02 13.28
C ALA A 41 4.84 -6.39 13.21
N ILE A 42 5.83 -7.20 12.82
CA ILE A 42 7.17 -6.72 12.55
C ILE A 42 7.23 -6.36 11.08
N VAL A 43 7.42 -5.08 10.79
CA VAL A 43 7.49 -4.54 9.44
C VAL A 43 8.83 -3.84 9.32
N PHE A 44 9.68 -4.31 8.41
CA PHE A 44 11.07 -3.86 8.21
C PHE A 44 11.90 -3.77 9.52
N GLY A 45 11.76 -4.78 10.37
CA GLY A 45 12.51 -4.90 11.64
C GLY A 45 11.95 -4.06 12.80
N GLY A 46 10.86 -3.32 12.59
CA GLY A 46 10.18 -2.55 13.64
C GLY A 46 8.81 -3.12 14.00
N VAL A 47 8.45 -3.11 15.28
CA VAL A 47 7.07 -3.43 15.70
C VAL A 47 6.15 -2.28 15.33
N MET A 48 5.16 -2.54 14.49
CA MET A 48 4.14 -1.58 14.12
C MET A 48 3.11 -1.46 15.26
N MET A 49 3.19 -0.35 15.99
CA MET A 49 2.24 -0.02 17.05
C MET A 49 0.98 0.67 16.53
N ASP A 50 1.07 1.26 15.33
CA ASP A 50 -0.06 1.91 14.66
C ASP A 50 -0.87 0.89 13.86
N GLN A 51 -2.11 0.66 14.31
CA GLN A 51 -2.97 -0.39 13.75
C GLN A 51 -3.34 -0.14 12.27
N PRO A 52 -3.70 1.09 11.84
CA PRO A 52 -3.89 1.40 10.43
C PRO A 52 -2.66 1.11 9.56
N THR A 53 -1.47 1.57 9.96
CA THR A 53 -0.22 1.31 9.23
C THR A 53 0.08 -0.20 9.14
N ALA A 54 -0.04 -0.93 10.25
CA ALA A 54 0.16 -2.37 10.26
C ALA A 54 -0.81 -3.07 9.31
N ARG A 55 -2.11 -2.71 9.36
CA ARG A 55 -3.15 -3.26 8.47
C ARG A 55 -2.84 -2.98 7.00
N ALA A 56 -2.52 -1.74 6.67
CA ALA A 56 -2.21 -1.32 5.31
C ALA A 56 -1.06 -2.13 4.70
N HIS A 57 -0.02 -2.43 5.49
CA HIS A 57 1.10 -3.26 5.05
C HIS A 57 0.64 -4.64 4.55
N PHE A 58 -0.13 -5.38 5.37
CA PHE A 58 -0.62 -6.71 4.99
C PHE A 58 -1.56 -6.65 3.78
N VAL A 59 -2.40 -5.62 3.70
CA VAL A 59 -3.34 -5.45 2.58
C VAL A 59 -2.59 -5.19 1.28
N VAL A 60 -1.62 -4.26 1.27
CA VAL A 60 -0.82 -3.94 0.08
C VAL A 60 -0.03 -5.16 -0.37
N LEU A 61 0.73 -5.80 0.51
CA LEU A 61 1.54 -6.95 0.11
C LEU A 61 0.73 -8.18 -0.30
N ALA A 62 -0.53 -8.30 0.15
CA ALA A 62 -1.39 -9.41 -0.26
C ALA A 62 -2.17 -9.15 -1.57
N LEU A 63 -2.36 -7.89 -1.95
CA LEU A 63 -3.23 -7.53 -3.08
C LEU A 63 -2.47 -6.91 -4.25
N VAL A 64 -1.34 -6.27 -4.00
CA VAL A 64 -0.60 -5.54 -5.02
C VAL A 64 0.60 -6.35 -5.46
N ASP A 65 0.47 -6.91 -6.66
CA ASP A 65 1.54 -7.56 -7.40
C ASP A 65 1.79 -6.77 -8.68
N LEU A 66 3.05 -6.41 -8.95
CA LEU A 66 3.46 -5.63 -10.10
C LEU A 66 4.07 -6.48 -11.23
N ASP A 67 4.11 -7.80 -11.08
CA ASP A 67 4.61 -8.69 -12.13
C ASP A 67 3.68 -8.73 -13.36
N ASP A 68 2.38 -8.47 -13.16
CA ASP A 68 1.33 -8.66 -14.18
C ASP A 68 0.73 -7.34 -14.73
N GLY A 69 1.32 -6.17 -14.44
CA GLY A 69 0.83 -4.91 -14.99
C GLY A 69 1.26 -3.64 -14.29
N SER A 70 0.63 -2.52 -14.65
CA SER A 70 0.87 -1.25 -13.97
C SER A 70 0.27 -1.25 -12.56
N LEU A 71 0.80 -0.39 -11.69
CA LEU A 71 0.23 -0.20 -10.35
C LEU A 71 -1.25 0.20 -10.41
N ALA A 72 -1.61 1.10 -11.33
CA ALA A 72 -2.99 1.53 -11.53
C ALA A 72 -3.92 0.37 -11.93
N ASP A 73 -3.48 -0.51 -12.84
CA ASP A 73 -4.27 -1.69 -13.26
C ASP A 73 -4.47 -2.68 -12.11
N CYS A 74 -3.43 -2.90 -11.31
CA CYS A 74 -3.48 -3.78 -10.16
C CYS A 74 -4.47 -3.27 -9.10
N LEU A 75 -4.36 -1.97 -8.75
CA LEU A 75 -5.30 -1.32 -7.84
C LEU A 75 -6.73 -1.33 -8.39
N GLY A 76 -6.91 -1.07 -9.68
CA GLY A 76 -8.21 -1.10 -10.35
C GLY A 76 -8.84 -2.49 -10.29
N THR A 77 -8.06 -3.55 -10.49
CA THR A 77 -8.51 -4.94 -10.39
C THR A 77 -8.91 -5.31 -8.96
N ARG A 78 -8.15 -4.85 -7.97
CA ARG A 78 -8.36 -5.17 -6.54
C ARG A 78 -9.24 -4.17 -5.78
N ARG A 79 -9.77 -3.15 -6.46
CA ARG A 79 -10.50 -2.01 -5.86
C ARG A 79 -11.57 -2.39 -4.83
N ALA A 80 -12.34 -3.45 -5.09
CA ALA A 80 -13.42 -3.85 -4.19
C ALA A 80 -12.89 -4.38 -2.86
N LEU A 81 -11.82 -5.19 -2.91
CA LEU A 81 -11.15 -5.72 -1.72
C LEU A 81 -10.46 -4.59 -0.95
N LEU A 82 -9.75 -3.70 -1.68
CA LEU A 82 -9.09 -2.53 -1.09
C LEU A 82 -10.10 -1.63 -0.36
N LYS A 83 -11.21 -1.28 -1.01
CA LYS A 83 -12.27 -0.45 -0.42
C LYS A 83 -12.85 -1.05 0.86
N ALA A 84 -13.16 -2.34 0.84
CA ALA A 84 -13.66 -3.04 2.02
C ALA A 84 -12.61 -3.09 3.15
N ALA A 85 -11.34 -3.33 2.80
CA ALA A 85 -10.25 -3.38 3.76
C ALA A 85 -9.97 -2.01 4.42
N VAL A 86 -10.01 -0.92 3.64
CA VAL A 86 -9.88 0.46 4.13
C VAL A 86 -11.07 0.83 5.02
N ALA A 87 -12.30 0.59 4.57
CA ALA A 87 -13.50 0.90 5.34
C ALA A 87 -13.52 0.21 6.72
N ALA A 88 -13.07 -1.06 6.78
CA ALA A 88 -12.94 -1.79 8.04
C ALA A 88 -11.73 -1.35 8.91
N GLY A 89 -10.75 -0.65 8.32
CA GLY A 89 -9.56 -0.15 9.04
C GLY A 89 -9.80 1.10 9.88
N GLY A 90 -10.91 1.81 9.65
CA GLY A 90 -11.29 3.01 10.39
C GLY A 90 -10.53 4.27 9.94
N ALA A 91 -10.54 5.29 10.80
CA ALA A 91 -9.98 6.60 10.47
C ALA A 91 -8.47 6.52 10.16
N GLY A 92 -8.08 7.13 9.03
CA GLY A 92 -6.69 7.16 8.57
C GLY A 92 -6.23 5.90 7.83
N ALA A 93 -7.10 4.91 7.64
CA ALA A 93 -6.76 3.69 6.92
C ALA A 93 -6.44 3.96 5.45
N GLY A 94 -7.09 4.94 4.80
CA GLY A 94 -6.77 5.33 3.43
C GLY A 94 -5.39 5.99 3.32
N SER A 95 -5.06 6.92 4.21
CA SER A 95 -3.71 7.52 4.25
C SER A 95 -2.63 6.47 4.55
N ALA A 96 -2.91 5.53 5.45
CA ALA A 96 -2.01 4.42 5.75
C ALA A 96 -1.84 3.47 4.54
N LEU A 97 -2.90 3.23 3.76
CA LEU A 97 -2.81 2.46 2.51
C LEU A 97 -1.83 3.12 1.53
N ILE A 98 -1.94 4.44 1.32
CA ILE A 98 -1.05 5.16 0.42
C ILE A 98 0.40 5.10 0.93
N ALA A 99 0.62 5.29 2.24
CA ALA A 99 1.95 5.14 2.84
C ALA A 99 2.54 3.73 2.67
N ALA A 100 1.70 2.68 2.73
CA ALA A 100 2.12 1.31 2.48
C ALA A 100 2.48 1.07 1.01
N LEU A 101 1.83 1.76 0.06
CA LEU A 101 2.23 1.74 -1.35
C LEU A 101 3.60 2.40 -1.56
N GLU A 102 3.91 3.51 -0.88
CA GLU A 102 5.28 4.05 -0.88
C GLU A 102 6.29 3.01 -0.39
N GLY A 103 5.94 2.30 0.69
CA GLY A 103 6.74 1.21 1.24
C GLY A 103 7.00 0.11 0.21
N LEU A 104 5.96 -0.35 -0.49
CA LEU A 104 6.09 -1.36 -1.56
C LEU A 104 7.08 -0.90 -2.64
N LEU A 105 6.97 0.35 -3.11
CA LEU A 105 7.78 0.86 -4.22
C LEU A 105 9.21 1.25 -3.83
N CYS A 106 9.44 1.64 -2.58
CA CYS A 106 10.67 2.32 -2.19
C CYS A 106 11.46 1.63 -1.08
N SER A 107 10.85 0.68 -0.35
CA SER A 107 11.56 0.00 0.73
C SER A 107 12.48 -1.09 0.19
N PRO A 108 13.78 -1.13 0.56
CA PRO A 108 14.71 -2.15 0.06
C PRO A 108 14.29 -3.59 0.30
N SER A 109 13.44 -3.88 1.30
CA SER A 109 13.01 -5.27 1.60
C SER A 109 11.71 -5.69 0.91
N THR A 110 11.04 -4.77 0.21
CA THR A 110 9.86 -5.07 -0.64
C THR A 110 9.99 -4.49 -2.04
N ALA A 111 11.10 -3.81 -2.33
CA ALA A 111 11.28 -3.04 -3.54
C ALA A 111 11.12 -3.98 -4.72
N VAL A 112 10.02 -3.78 -5.42
CA VAL A 112 9.97 -4.03 -6.85
C VAL A 112 11.21 -3.35 -7.42
N GLU A 113 12.05 -4.07 -8.16
CA GLU A 113 13.29 -3.52 -8.70
C GLU A 113 13.15 -3.20 -10.19
N GLY A 114 14.04 -2.34 -10.68
CA GLY A 114 14.16 -2.08 -12.12
C GLY A 114 12.99 -1.31 -12.73
N GLU A 115 12.59 -1.71 -13.94
CA GLU A 115 11.66 -0.94 -14.78
C GLU A 115 10.25 -0.84 -14.18
N ALA A 116 9.78 -1.88 -13.48
CA ALA A 116 8.46 -1.91 -12.87
C ALA A 116 8.33 -0.85 -11.76
N ARG A 117 9.37 -0.69 -10.92
CA ARG A 117 9.44 0.37 -9.92
C ARG A 117 9.44 1.75 -10.54
N GLU A 118 10.32 1.99 -11.50
CA GLU A 118 10.43 3.30 -12.13
C GLU A 118 9.15 3.69 -12.87
N SER A 119 8.49 2.73 -13.50
CA SER A 119 7.17 2.92 -14.09
C SER A 119 6.14 3.30 -13.02
N ALA A 120 6.01 2.52 -11.95
CA ALA A 120 5.04 2.76 -10.88
C ALA A 120 5.28 4.09 -10.13
N MET A 121 6.54 4.47 -9.91
CA MET A 121 6.88 5.77 -9.32
C MET A 121 6.56 6.94 -10.24
N SER A 122 6.69 6.76 -11.56
CA SER A 122 6.47 7.83 -12.54
C SER A 122 4.99 8.06 -12.85
N SER A 123 4.15 7.02 -12.71
CA SER A 123 2.69 7.07 -12.86
C SER A 123 1.94 6.94 -11.53
N PHE A 124 2.56 7.35 -10.43
CA PHE A 124 1.95 7.23 -9.11
C PHE A 124 0.67 8.08 -8.98
N ASP A 125 0.60 9.20 -9.69
CA ASP A 125 -0.61 10.03 -9.84
C ASP A 125 -1.79 9.25 -10.43
N GLU A 126 -1.55 8.38 -11.42
CA GLU A 126 -2.58 7.50 -11.97
C GLU A 126 -3.09 6.49 -10.93
N ALA A 127 -2.19 5.96 -10.09
CA ALA A 127 -2.56 5.09 -8.98
C ALA A 127 -3.42 5.81 -7.94
N LEU A 128 -3.08 7.05 -7.58
CA LEU A 128 -3.89 7.89 -6.68
C LEU A 128 -5.26 8.20 -7.28
N LYS A 129 -5.32 8.50 -8.58
CA LYS A 129 -6.57 8.70 -9.30
C LYS A 129 -7.48 7.48 -9.23
N VAL A 130 -6.95 6.27 -9.46
CA VAL A 130 -7.72 5.02 -9.32
C VAL A 130 -8.28 4.86 -7.91
N LEU A 131 -7.46 5.09 -6.87
CA LEU A 131 -7.92 4.98 -5.50
C LEU A 131 -9.03 5.99 -5.16
N TRP A 132 -8.94 7.21 -5.69
CA TRP A 132 -9.94 8.26 -5.50
C TRP A 132 -11.24 7.99 -6.29
N GLU A 133 -11.14 7.70 -7.59
CA GLU A 133 -12.31 7.50 -8.48
C GLU A 133 -13.19 6.33 -8.02
N TYR A 134 -12.58 5.27 -7.46
CA TYR A 134 -13.32 4.13 -6.92
C TYR A 134 -13.71 4.29 -5.45
N GLU A 135 -13.43 5.45 -4.86
CA GLU A 135 -13.67 5.79 -3.46
C GLU A 135 -13.04 4.74 -2.51
N VAL A 136 -11.85 4.25 -2.86
CA VAL A 136 -11.02 3.42 -1.97
C VAL A 136 -10.43 4.29 -0.87
N VAL A 137 -10.01 5.49 -1.23
CA VAL A 137 -9.52 6.52 -0.30
C VAL A 137 -10.32 7.81 -0.51
N SER A 138 -10.59 8.51 0.58
CA SER A 138 -11.24 9.82 0.51
C SER A 138 -10.25 10.93 0.13
N GLU A 139 -10.77 12.04 -0.38
CA GLU A 139 -9.95 13.24 -0.65
C GLU A 139 -9.28 13.76 0.64
N ASP A 140 -9.98 13.73 1.77
CA ASP A 140 -9.43 14.12 3.07
C ASP A 140 -8.23 13.24 3.46
N GLU A 141 -8.29 11.93 3.20
CA GLU A 141 -7.18 11.02 3.47
C GLU A 141 -6.00 11.21 2.50
N LEU A 142 -6.26 11.53 1.24
CA LEU A 142 -5.23 11.91 0.27
C LEU A 142 -4.52 13.18 0.69
N ARG A 143 -5.27 14.22 1.09
CA ARG A 143 -4.69 15.48 1.58
C ARG A 143 -3.94 15.27 2.90
N ALA A 144 -4.45 14.42 3.79
CA ALA A 144 -3.75 14.07 5.03
C ALA A 144 -2.43 13.35 4.77
N TRP A 145 -2.41 12.40 3.81
CA TRP A 145 -1.18 11.76 3.36
C TRP A 145 -0.22 12.79 2.74
N GLN A 146 -0.69 13.61 1.80
CA GLN A 146 0.12 14.63 1.13
C GLN A 146 0.79 15.60 2.11
N ALA A 147 0.10 15.93 3.22
CA ALA A 147 0.59 16.82 4.26
C ALA A 147 1.63 16.18 5.21
N ASP A 148 1.67 14.85 5.32
CA ASP A 148 2.71 14.13 6.07
C ASP A 148 3.85 13.71 5.14
N GLU A 149 4.83 14.59 4.93
CA GLU A 149 6.05 14.32 4.14
C GLU A 149 6.85 13.08 4.61
N ARG A 150 6.48 12.50 5.76
CA ARG A 150 7.10 11.31 6.35
C ARG A 150 6.09 10.18 6.52
N ALA A 151 5.04 10.12 5.70
CA ALA A 151 4.03 9.05 5.74
C ALA A 151 4.69 7.66 5.62
N GLY A 152 5.58 7.47 4.65
CA GLY A 152 6.33 6.23 4.44
C GLY A 152 7.43 5.89 5.46
N ARG A 153 7.63 6.69 6.53
CA ARG A 153 8.79 6.52 7.44
C ARG A 153 8.85 5.14 8.11
N ASN A 154 7.71 4.53 8.38
CA ASN A 154 7.63 3.22 9.01
C ASN A 154 8.03 2.09 8.04
N TYR A 155 8.12 2.40 6.75
CA TYR A 155 8.53 1.49 5.68
C TYR A 155 9.97 1.75 5.21
N GLN A 156 10.74 2.57 5.94
CA GLN A 156 12.12 2.95 5.59
C GLN A 156 12.24 3.67 4.22
N VAL A 157 11.17 4.33 3.77
CA VAL A 157 11.18 5.13 2.53
C VAL A 157 12.20 6.27 2.69
N SER A 158 13.07 6.41 1.69
CA SER A 158 14.06 7.48 1.67
C SER A 158 13.39 8.84 1.47
N SER A 159 13.96 9.92 2.00
CA SER A 159 13.39 11.26 1.76
C SER A 159 13.36 11.64 0.28
N ALA A 160 14.30 11.15 -0.53
CA ALA A 160 14.33 11.43 -1.97
C ALA A 160 13.14 10.76 -2.68
N ASP A 161 12.85 9.50 -2.35
CA ASP A 161 11.72 8.79 -2.94
C ASP A 161 10.38 9.34 -2.43
N ALA A 162 10.29 9.66 -1.15
CA ALA A 162 9.10 10.32 -0.58
C ALA A 162 8.81 11.64 -1.29
N ILE A 163 9.82 12.50 -1.50
CA ILE A 163 9.65 13.75 -2.26
C ILE A 163 9.09 13.47 -3.65
N ARG A 164 9.66 12.49 -4.38
CA ARG A 164 9.23 12.15 -5.74
C ARG A 164 7.77 11.67 -5.78
N LEU A 165 7.34 10.83 -4.85
CA LEU A 165 5.95 10.35 -4.78
C LEU A 165 4.98 11.45 -4.33
N HIS A 166 5.38 12.29 -3.38
CA HIS A 166 4.57 13.45 -2.95
C HIS A 166 4.50 14.56 -4.01
N GLU A 167 5.47 14.66 -4.92
CA GLU A 167 5.35 15.51 -6.12
C GLU A 167 4.22 15.01 -7.02
N LYS A 168 4.13 13.69 -7.25
CA LYS A 168 3.00 13.07 -7.98
C LYS A 168 1.67 13.26 -7.27
N GLY A 169 1.64 13.12 -5.95
CA GLY A 169 0.46 13.41 -5.15
C GLY A 169 -0.02 14.85 -5.27
N ARG A 170 0.91 15.80 -5.34
CA ARG A 170 0.59 17.22 -5.53
C ARG A 170 0.03 17.50 -6.92
N GLU A 171 0.67 16.99 -7.97
CA GLU A 171 0.19 17.10 -9.35
C GLU A 171 -1.26 16.59 -9.46
N PHE A 172 -1.55 15.44 -8.84
CA PHE A 172 -2.90 14.88 -8.80
C PHE A 172 -3.89 15.76 -8.02
N LEU A 173 -3.52 16.26 -6.83
CA LEU A 173 -4.42 17.12 -6.04
C LEU A 173 -4.67 18.48 -6.69
N GLU A 174 -3.67 19.05 -7.38
CA GLU A 174 -3.85 20.26 -8.19
C GLU A 174 -4.86 20.02 -9.31
N TRP A 175 -4.78 18.86 -9.97
CA TRP A 175 -5.76 18.43 -10.97
C TRP A 175 -7.17 18.27 -10.39
N VAL A 176 -7.33 17.70 -9.18
CA VAL A 176 -8.62 17.66 -8.47
C VAL A 176 -9.13 19.07 -8.16
N ASP A 177 -8.25 19.97 -7.69
CA ASP A 177 -8.58 21.36 -7.33
C ASP A 177 -8.97 22.22 -8.55
N GLU A 178 -8.38 21.95 -9.72
CA GLU A 178 -8.71 22.61 -10.99
C GLU A 178 -10.07 22.19 -11.57
N GLY A 179 -10.73 21.22 -10.93
CA GLY A 179 -12.11 20.87 -11.20
C GLY A 179 -12.28 19.92 -12.38
N GLU A 180 -11.49 18.85 -12.41
CA GLU A 180 -12.03 17.61 -12.98
C GLU A 180 -13.32 17.17 -12.30
#